data_AF-A0A3A8WJJ9-F1
#
_entry.id   AF-A0A3A8WJJ9-F1
#
_cell.length_a   1.000
_cell.length_b   1.000
_cell.length_c   1.000
_cell.angle_alpha   90.00
_cell.angle_beta   90.00
_cell.angle_gamma   90.00
#
_symmetry.space_group_name_H-M   'P 1'
#
loop_
_entity.id
_entity.type
_entity.pdbx_description
1 polymer ?
#
loop_
_entity_poly.entity_id
_entity_poly.type
_entity_poly.pdbx_seq_one_letter_code
_entity_poly.pdbx_strand_id
1 'polypeptide(L)'
;MDKVIIFGATDTGKRIYKDIKDEMDVIAFVDEDSSKWGTSVYGISVKKPQEIVAMQFDYIYIGVLTYYKQVLALLKKLGGGIPAEKIVGRYVEIPTYARIECLKSIRKLLDEDGISNGAVAELGVYRGEFAREINKVFPDRKCYLFDTFEGFGTKDCEIEVEMGYAEQNREGYFSNTTERIVLDKMIYPEMCEIRKGIFPGSAVSLEEMFCFVNLDADLYAPTLAGLEYFYPRMVDGGIILVHDYFSEAFHGVKDAVKKYCGEFKIGYLPIGDTLSVAIRKR
;
A
#
# COMPACT_ATOMS: atom_id res chain seq x y z
N MET A 1 30.05 14.57 2.57
CA MET A 1 28.86 13.71 2.55
C MET A 1 27.68 14.67 2.50
N ASP A 2 26.78 14.49 1.54
CA ASP A 2 25.65 15.41 1.39
C ASP A 2 24.73 15.27 2.60
N LYS A 3 24.23 16.40 3.09
CA LYS A 3 23.30 16.48 4.24
C LYS A 3 21.89 16.25 3.75
N VAL A 4 21.23 15.23 4.27
CA VAL A 4 19.91 14.83 3.79
C VAL A 4 18.90 14.78 4.93
N ILE A 5 17.66 15.13 4.58
CA ILE A 5 16.49 15.00 5.44
C ILE A 5 15.63 13.88 4.86
N ILE A 6 15.10 13.00 5.72
CA ILE A 6 14.09 12.01 5.32
C ILE A 6 12.73 12.50 5.82
N PHE A 7 11.82 12.81 4.89
CA PHE A 7 10.45 13.19 5.19
C PHE A 7 9.58 11.93 5.28
N GLY A 8 9.30 11.50 6.49
CA GLY A 8 8.57 10.29 6.88
C GLY A 8 9.40 9.49 7.89
N ALA A 9 8.92 9.38 9.13
CA ALA A 9 9.60 8.62 10.19
C ALA A 9 8.98 7.22 10.41
N THR A 10 8.30 6.69 9.39
CA THR A 10 7.76 5.33 9.34
C THR A 10 8.68 4.41 8.54
N ASP A 11 8.22 3.22 8.19
CA ASP A 11 9.06 2.16 7.65
C ASP A 11 9.61 2.48 6.25
N THR A 12 8.88 3.24 5.42
CA THR A 12 9.42 3.74 4.15
C THR A 12 10.63 4.64 4.40
N GLY A 13 10.57 5.56 5.37
CA GLY A 13 11.70 6.40 5.74
C GLY A 13 12.85 5.62 6.38
N LYS A 14 12.56 4.63 7.23
CA LYS A 14 13.58 3.73 7.80
C LYS A 14 14.29 2.92 6.73
N ARG A 15 13.58 2.44 5.70
CA ARG A 15 14.16 1.74 4.54
C ARG A 15 15.11 2.66 3.77
N ILE A 16 14.66 3.88 3.46
CA ILE A 16 15.51 4.89 2.82
C ILE A 16 16.78 5.12 3.63
N TYR A 17 16.67 5.29 4.96
CA TYR A 17 17.84 5.45 5.83
C TYR A 17 18.81 4.28 5.69
N LYS A 18 18.33 3.03 5.78
CA LYS A 18 19.18 1.84 5.63
C LYS A 18 19.93 1.82 4.29
N ASP A 19 19.29 2.29 3.23
CA ASP A 19 19.86 2.32 1.88
C ASP A 19 20.91 3.42 1.67
N ILE A 20 20.81 4.56 2.39
CA ILE A 20 21.66 5.73 2.13
C ILE A 20 22.64 6.09 3.25
N LYS A 21 22.51 5.51 4.45
CA LYS A 21 23.28 5.89 5.66
C LYS A 21 24.80 5.82 5.50
N ASP A 22 25.31 5.00 4.58
CA ASP A 22 26.74 4.80 4.37
C ASP A 22 27.30 5.80 3.34
N GLU A 23 26.43 6.49 2.59
CA GLU A 23 26.77 7.44 1.52
C GLU A 23 26.35 8.89 1.82
N MET A 24 25.39 9.08 2.73
CA MET A 24 24.73 10.35 3.01
C MET A 24 24.68 10.66 4.52
N ASP A 25 24.79 11.93 4.89
CA ASP A 25 24.68 12.39 6.28
C ASP A 25 23.20 12.69 6.58
N VAL A 26 22.50 11.72 7.17
CA VAL A 26 21.08 11.86 7.50
C VAL A 26 20.93 12.70 8.78
N ILE A 27 20.67 14.00 8.60
CA ILE A 27 20.69 14.97 9.71
C ILE A 27 19.36 15.06 10.46
N ALA A 28 18.25 14.63 9.85
CA ALA A 28 16.95 14.59 10.52
C ALA A 28 15.97 13.66 9.80
N PHE A 29 15.03 13.13 10.58
CA PHE A 29 13.72 12.73 10.07
C PHE A 29 12.74 13.89 10.26
N VAL A 30 11.75 13.99 9.38
CA VAL A 30 10.63 14.91 9.51
C VAL A 30 9.35 14.13 9.34
N ASP A 31 8.34 14.38 10.18
CA ASP A 31 7.04 13.70 10.07
C ASP A 31 5.90 14.69 10.37
N GLU A 32 4.74 14.51 9.74
CA GLU A 32 3.56 15.34 10.02
C GLU A 32 2.85 14.90 11.30
N ASP A 33 3.08 13.67 11.76
CA ASP A 33 2.55 13.13 13.00
C ASP A 33 3.25 13.76 14.22
N SER A 34 2.53 14.64 14.91
CA SER A 34 3.05 15.35 16.08
C SER A 34 3.41 14.45 17.25
N SER A 35 2.87 13.23 17.31
CA SER A 35 3.23 12.27 18.36
C SER A 35 4.70 11.81 18.24
N LYS A 36 5.30 11.93 17.05
CA LYS A 36 6.69 11.54 16.80
C LYS A 36 7.68 12.69 17.01
N TRP A 37 7.23 13.93 17.11
CA TRP A 37 8.15 15.07 17.21
C TRP A 37 8.97 15.01 18.50
N GLY A 38 10.28 15.21 18.37
CA GLY A 38 11.22 15.09 19.49
C GLY A 38 11.64 13.65 19.83
N THR A 39 11.03 12.64 19.20
CA THR A 39 11.54 11.26 19.26
C THR A 39 12.78 11.10 18.37
N SER A 40 13.30 9.87 18.26
CA SER A 40 14.42 9.56 17.37
C SER A 40 14.23 8.24 16.63
N VAL A 41 14.74 8.18 15.41
CA VAL A 41 14.84 6.97 14.58
C VAL A 41 16.33 6.74 14.33
N TYR A 42 16.85 5.58 14.75
CA TYR A 42 18.29 5.26 14.69
C TYR A 42 19.20 6.34 15.31
N GLY A 43 18.73 7.00 16.39
CA GLY A 43 19.45 8.08 17.06
C GLY A 43 19.34 9.45 16.39
N ILE A 44 18.61 9.56 15.27
CA ILE A 44 18.39 10.81 14.54
C ILE A 44 17.04 11.40 14.94
N SER A 45 17.02 12.69 15.29
CA SER A 45 15.81 13.36 15.78
C SER A 45 14.72 13.46 14.71
N VAL A 46 13.47 13.21 15.11
CA VAL A 46 12.27 13.49 14.31
C VAL A 46 11.79 14.91 14.59
N LYS A 47 11.71 15.72 13.54
CA LYS A 47 11.35 17.14 13.56
C LYS A 47 9.98 17.38 12.96
N LYS A 48 9.39 18.54 13.25
CA LYS A 48 8.16 18.99 12.56
C LYS A 48 8.51 19.60 11.20
N PRO A 49 7.60 19.57 10.21
CA PRO A 49 7.90 20.04 8.86
C PRO A 49 8.41 21.48 8.79
N GLN A 50 7.89 22.38 9.62
CA GLN A 50 8.27 23.79 9.61
C GLN A 50 9.73 24.04 9.99
N GLU A 51 10.38 23.10 10.67
CA GLU A 51 11.79 23.22 11.05
C GLU A 51 12.75 23.06 9.85
N ILE A 52 12.31 22.44 8.75
CA ILE A 52 13.11 22.27 7.52
C ILE A 52 13.67 23.61 7.04
N VAL A 53 12.89 24.70 7.15
CA VAL A 53 13.26 26.03 6.63
C VAL A 53 14.49 26.60 7.34
N ALA A 54 14.73 26.22 8.60
CA ALA A 54 15.88 26.66 9.37
C ALA A 54 17.11 25.75 9.20
N MET A 55 16.96 24.62 8.51
CA MET A 55 18.00 23.60 8.39
C MET A 55 18.85 23.80 7.12
N GLN A 56 20.13 23.47 7.23
CA GLN A 56 21.03 23.40 6.07
C GLN A 56 21.06 21.96 5.55
N PHE A 57 20.56 21.76 4.33
CA PHE A 57 20.49 20.44 3.68
C PHE A 57 20.71 20.56 2.17
N ASP A 58 21.18 19.46 1.59
CA ASP A 58 21.38 19.28 0.15
C ASP A 58 20.12 18.67 -0.48
N TYR A 59 19.56 17.61 0.14
CA TYR A 59 18.37 16.92 -0.38
C TYR A 59 17.33 16.57 0.69
N ILE A 60 16.07 16.46 0.27
CA ILE A 60 14.96 15.90 1.05
C ILE A 60 14.46 14.64 0.34
N TYR A 61 14.57 13.50 1.01
CA TYR A 61 14.05 12.21 0.54
C TYR A 61 12.63 12.04 1.04
N ILE A 62 11.70 11.68 0.16
CA ILE A 62 10.31 11.42 0.55
C ILE A 62 10.18 9.95 0.93
N GLY A 63 9.96 9.71 2.23
CA GLY A 63 9.72 8.42 2.86
C GLY A 63 8.27 8.25 3.33
N VAL A 64 7.31 8.77 2.58
CA VAL A 64 5.88 8.60 2.82
C VAL A 64 5.25 8.00 1.58
N LEU A 65 4.63 6.82 1.67
CA LEU A 65 4.02 6.14 0.53
C LEU A 65 2.60 6.64 0.22
N THR A 66 1.72 6.68 1.22
CA THR A 66 0.26 6.82 1.05
C THR A 66 -0.22 8.21 0.64
N TYR A 67 0.56 9.27 0.88
CA TYR A 67 0.19 10.66 0.56
C TYR A 67 1.39 11.50 0.11
N TYR A 68 2.32 10.87 -0.61
CA TYR A 68 3.55 11.51 -1.05
C TYR A 68 3.31 12.75 -1.93
N LYS A 69 2.21 12.78 -2.71
CA LYS A 69 1.82 13.95 -3.52
C LYS A 69 1.46 15.16 -2.65
N GLN A 70 0.81 14.91 -1.51
CA GLN A 70 0.50 15.95 -0.52
C GLN A 70 1.79 16.46 0.13
N VAL A 71 2.71 15.55 0.48
CA VAL A 71 4.05 15.92 0.99
C VAL A 71 4.83 16.75 -0.03
N LEU A 72 4.83 16.36 -1.31
CA LEU A 72 5.43 17.14 -2.39
C LEU A 72 4.84 18.55 -2.47
N ALA A 73 3.52 18.67 -2.41
CA ALA A 73 2.83 19.96 -2.44
C ALA A 73 3.14 20.82 -1.20
N LEU A 74 3.28 20.19 -0.03
CA LEU A 74 3.71 20.85 1.22
C LEU A 74 5.12 21.41 1.07
N LEU A 75 6.08 20.60 0.63
CA LEU A 75 7.48 21.02 0.45
C LEU A 75 7.62 22.16 -0.56
N LYS A 76 6.85 22.15 -1.64
CA LYS A 76 6.81 23.24 -2.64
C LYS A 76 6.27 24.56 -2.11
N LYS A 77 5.54 24.56 -0.99
CA LYS A 77 5.00 25.77 -0.34
C LYS A 77 5.82 26.21 0.86
N LEU A 78 6.57 25.29 1.46
CA LEU A 78 7.28 25.52 2.71
C LEU A 78 8.44 26.52 2.55
N GLY A 79 8.50 27.55 3.40
CA GLY A 79 9.65 28.47 3.46
C GLY A 79 9.94 29.25 2.18
N GLY A 80 8.93 29.52 1.36
CA GLY A 80 9.11 30.13 0.03
C GLY A 80 9.27 29.12 -1.11
N GLY A 81 9.28 27.83 -0.79
CA GLY A 81 9.28 26.70 -1.73
C GLY A 81 10.64 26.01 -1.80
N ILE A 82 10.68 24.73 -1.41
CA ILE A 82 11.87 23.91 -1.61
C ILE A 82 12.05 23.63 -3.11
N PRO A 83 13.24 23.89 -3.70
CA PRO A 83 13.51 23.63 -5.11
C PRO A 83 13.29 22.14 -5.47
N ALA A 84 12.70 21.88 -6.64
CA ALA A 84 12.31 20.53 -7.03
C ALA A 84 13.51 19.58 -7.17
N GLU A 85 14.65 20.09 -7.63
CA GLU A 85 15.92 19.38 -7.76
C GLU A 85 16.50 18.91 -6.42
N LYS A 86 16.06 19.51 -5.31
CA LYS A 86 16.43 19.07 -3.95
C LYS A 86 15.52 17.98 -3.40
N ILE A 87 14.42 17.64 -4.08
CA ILE A 87 13.43 16.68 -3.58
C ILE A 87 13.62 15.33 -4.30
N VAL A 88 13.91 14.29 -3.52
CA VAL A 88 14.15 12.94 -4.00
C VAL A 88 12.93 12.06 -3.70
N GLY A 89 12.03 11.92 -4.68
CA GLY A 89 10.81 11.10 -4.59
C GLY A 89 10.98 9.65 -5.05
N ARG A 90 12.13 9.29 -5.65
CA ARG A 90 12.33 8.02 -6.38
C ARG A 90 11.99 6.74 -5.60
N TYR A 91 12.18 6.73 -4.29
CA TYR A 91 11.92 5.57 -3.42
C TYR A 91 10.43 5.25 -3.22
N VAL A 92 9.57 6.19 -3.62
CA VAL A 92 8.11 6.05 -3.59
C VAL A 92 7.56 6.08 -5.00
N GLU A 93 8.02 7.03 -5.83
CA GLU A 93 7.53 7.22 -7.19
C GLU A 93 7.80 6.01 -8.08
N ILE A 94 9.04 5.50 -8.11
CA ILE A 94 9.40 4.38 -9.01
C ILE A 94 8.60 3.12 -8.66
N PRO A 95 8.55 2.65 -7.39
CA PRO A 95 7.68 1.55 -6.99
C PRO A 95 6.21 1.75 -7.38
N THR A 96 5.68 2.96 -7.15
CA THR A 96 4.28 3.29 -7.45
C THR A 96 4.00 3.16 -8.95
N TYR A 97 4.86 3.73 -9.80
CA TYR A 97 4.71 3.61 -11.25
C TYR A 97 4.90 2.18 -11.74
N ALA A 98 5.88 1.44 -11.20
CA ALA A 98 6.09 0.04 -11.54
C ALA A 98 4.85 -0.81 -11.25
N ARG A 99 4.18 -0.57 -10.11
CA ARG A 99 2.92 -1.25 -9.75
C ARG A 99 1.79 -0.94 -10.74
N ILE A 100 1.64 0.32 -11.14
CA ILE A 100 0.62 0.75 -12.12
C ILE A 100 0.90 0.16 -13.51
N GLU A 101 2.15 0.14 -13.95
CA GLU A 101 2.52 -0.49 -15.22
C GLU A 101 2.34 -2.01 -15.18
N CYS A 102 2.57 -2.66 -14.03
CA CYS A 102 2.23 -4.06 -13.83
C CYS A 102 0.73 -4.30 -13.99
N LEU A 103 -0.13 -3.47 -13.37
CA LEU A 103 -1.59 -3.56 -13.52
C LEU A 103 -2.05 -3.44 -14.98
N LYS A 104 -1.49 -2.50 -15.74
CA LYS A 104 -1.77 -2.35 -17.19
C LYS A 104 -1.31 -3.56 -17.98
N SER A 105 -0.13 -4.09 -17.64
CA SER A 105 0.42 -5.29 -18.29
C SER A 105 -0.43 -6.53 -17.98
N ILE A 106 -0.94 -6.63 -16.76
CA ILE A 106 -1.91 -7.66 -16.37
C ILE A 106 -3.18 -7.56 -17.22
N ARG A 107 -3.75 -6.36 -17.37
CA ARG A 107 -4.94 -6.20 -18.23
C ARG A 107 -4.67 -6.66 -19.65
N LYS A 108 -3.55 -6.23 -20.24
CA LYS A 108 -3.16 -6.64 -21.59
C LYS A 108 -3.01 -8.16 -21.70
N LEU A 109 -2.37 -8.79 -20.72
CA LEU A 109 -2.19 -10.24 -20.67
C LEU A 109 -3.53 -10.98 -20.59
N LEU A 110 -4.46 -10.51 -19.74
CA LEU A 110 -5.80 -11.10 -19.65
C LEU A 110 -6.55 -11.00 -20.98
N ASP A 111 -6.44 -9.88 -21.70
CA ASP A 111 -7.04 -9.72 -23.03
C ASP A 111 -6.40 -10.65 -24.07
N GLU A 112 -5.07 -10.79 -24.08
CA GLU A 112 -4.32 -11.69 -24.97
C GLU A 112 -4.66 -13.17 -24.73
N ASP A 113 -4.94 -13.54 -23.48
CA ASP A 113 -5.37 -14.88 -23.08
C ASP A 113 -6.87 -15.12 -23.28
N GLY A 114 -7.62 -14.13 -23.80
CA GLY A 114 -9.05 -14.24 -24.10
C GLY A 114 -9.96 -14.21 -22.88
N ILE A 115 -9.50 -13.70 -21.74
CA ILE A 115 -10.28 -13.62 -20.50
C ILE A 115 -11.20 -12.40 -20.55
N SER A 116 -12.42 -12.61 -21.07
CA SER A 116 -13.43 -11.56 -21.26
C SER A 116 -14.38 -11.36 -20.07
N ASN A 117 -14.39 -12.28 -19.11
CA ASN A 117 -15.34 -12.31 -17.98
C ASN A 117 -14.63 -12.15 -16.64
N GLY A 118 -15.42 -11.85 -15.59
CA GLY A 118 -14.97 -11.74 -14.21
C GLY A 118 -14.75 -10.31 -13.77
N ALA A 119 -15.24 -9.97 -12.58
CA ALA A 119 -15.07 -8.67 -11.95
C ALA A 119 -13.62 -8.40 -11.51
N VAL A 120 -13.37 -7.20 -11.03
CA VAL A 120 -12.13 -6.84 -10.34
C VAL A 120 -12.40 -6.45 -8.90
N ALA A 121 -11.44 -6.66 -8.00
CA ALA A 121 -11.61 -6.29 -6.60
C ALA A 121 -10.33 -5.73 -5.95
N GLU A 122 -10.52 -4.94 -4.90
CA GLU A 122 -9.47 -4.57 -3.94
C GLU A 122 -9.97 -4.87 -2.52
N LEU A 123 -9.15 -5.57 -1.73
CA LEU A 123 -9.35 -5.77 -0.30
C LEU A 123 -8.33 -4.95 0.47
N GLY A 124 -8.81 -3.97 1.25
CA GLY A 124 -7.99 -2.91 1.81
C GLY A 124 -7.82 -1.78 0.80
N VAL A 125 -8.73 -0.80 0.86
CA VAL A 125 -8.88 0.27 -0.13
C VAL A 125 -8.32 1.59 0.41
N TYR A 126 -8.44 1.81 1.72
CA TYR A 126 -8.07 3.04 2.42
C TYR A 126 -8.63 4.29 1.72
N ARG A 127 -7.78 5.09 1.08
CA ARG A 127 -8.13 6.32 0.37
C ARG A 127 -8.32 6.11 -1.14
N GLY A 128 -8.30 4.88 -1.62
CA GLY A 128 -8.65 4.50 -3.00
C GLY A 128 -7.62 4.88 -4.05
N GLU A 129 -6.34 5.06 -3.69
CA GLU A 129 -5.31 5.44 -4.66
C GLU A 129 -5.08 4.34 -5.70
N PHE A 130 -4.99 3.07 -5.28
CA PHE A 130 -4.81 1.95 -6.20
C PHE A 130 -6.14 1.44 -6.78
N ALA A 131 -7.23 1.38 -5.99
CA ALA A 131 -8.60 1.19 -6.49
C ALA A 131 -8.93 2.08 -7.70
N ARG A 132 -8.54 3.36 -7.66
CA ARG A 132 -8.76 4.29 -8.78
C ARG A 132 -8.05 3.83 -10.05
N GLU A 133 -6.83 3.32 -9.94
CA GLU A 133 -6.08 2.81 -11.09
C GLU A 133 -6.66 1.48 -11.59
N ILE A 134 -7.14 0.61 -10.69
CA ILE A 134 -7.88 -0.62 -11.05
C ILE A 134 -9.13 -0.25 -11.86
N ASN A 135 -9.98 0.62 -11.32
CA ASN A 135 -11.20 1.10 -11.97
C ASN A 135 -10.93 1.75 -13.33
N LYS A 136 -9.82 2.50 -13.45
CA LYS A 136 -9.39 3.11 -14.71
C LYS A 136 -8.91 2.09 -15.75
N VAL A 137 -8.16 1.07 -15.33
CA VAL A 137 -7.59 0.05 -16.23
C VAL A 137 -8.63 -0.99 -16.65
N PHE A 138 -9.65 -1.21 -15.81
CA PHE A 138 -10.77 -2.13 -16.07
C PHE A 138 -12.11 -1.37 -16.12
N PRO A 139 -12.29 -0.42 -17.07
CA PRO A 139 -13.50 0.40 -17.14
C PRO A 139 -14.75 -0.42 -17.51
N ASP A 140 -14.53 -1.60 -18.09
CA ASP A 140 -15.53 -2.54 -18.60
C ASP A 140 -15.81 -3.70 -17.63
N ARG A 141 -15.39 -3.59 -16.36
CA ARG A 141 -15.63 -4.60 -15.32
C ARG A 141 -16.21 -3.95 -14.06
N LYS A 142 -17.09 -4.67 -13.36
CA LYS A 142 -17.49 -4.28 -12.01
C LYS A 142 -16.26 -4.29 -11.10
N CYS A 143 -16.13 -3.27 -10.25
CA CYS A 143 -15.02 -3.08 -9.34
C CYS A 143 -15.51 -3.14 -7.88
N TYR A 144 -15.17 -4.20 -7.17
CA TYR A 144 -15.57 -4.40 -5.78
C TYR A 144 -14.51 -3.87 -4.82
N LEU A 145 -14.92 -3.00 -3.90
CA LEU A 145 -14.03 -2.29 -2.99
C LEU A 145 -14.34 -2.69 -1.55
N PHE A 146 -13.54 -3.59 -0.99
CA PHE A 146 -13.72 -4.14 0.36
C PHE A 146 -12.85 -3.39 1.37
N ASP A 147 -13.49 -2.72 2.32
CA ASP A 147 -12.78 -2.00 3.39
C ASP A 147 -13.69 -1.86 4.62
N THR A 148 -13.10 -1.71 5.79
CA THR A 148 -13.86 -1.41 7.01
C THR A 148 -14.31 0.06 7.04
N PHE A 149 -13.53 0.96 6.43
CA PHE A 149 -13.56 2.42 6.59
C PHE A 149 -13.42 2.87 8.05
N GLU A 150 -12.94 1.97 8.91
CA GLU A 150 -12.73 2.15 10.35
C GLU A 150 -11.28 1.81 10.74
N GLY A 151 -10.44 1.47 9.75
CA GLY A 151 -9.06 1.03 9.96
C GLY A 151 -8.96 -0.44 10.39
N PHE A 152 -7.81 -0.81 10.94
CA PHE A 152 -7.58 -2.18 11.40
C PHE A 152 -8.51 -2.58 12.54
N GLY A 153 -9.09 -3.78 12.44
CA GLY A 153 -9.93 -4.35 13.48
C GLY A 153 -9.12 -4.83 14.69
N THR A 154 -9.71 -4.73 15.88
CA THR A 154 -9.09 -5.12 17.15
C THR A 154 -8.54 -6.54 17.12
N LYS A 155 -9.37 -7.50 16.67
CA LYS A 155 -9.02 -8.93 16.65
C LYS A 155 -7.85 -9.24 15.71
N ASP A 156 -7.81 -8.61 14.54
CA ASP A 156 -6.72 -8.83 13.59
C ASP A 156 -5.41 -8.26 14.15
N CYS A 157 -5.47 -7.12 14.84
CA CYS A 157 -4.29 -6.56 15.52
C CYS A 157 -3.83 -7.39 16.72
N GLU A 158 -4.74 -8.00 17.47
CA GLU A 158 -4.39 -8.93 18.55
C GLU A 158 -3.62 -10.14 18.00
N ILE A 159 -4.06 -10.71 16.88
CA ILE A 159 -3.36 -11.81 16.19
C ILE A 159 -1.94 -11.38 15.77
N GLU A 160 -1.77 -10.16 15.24
CA GLU A 160 -0.44 -9.67 14.86
C GLU A 160 0.52 -9.59 16.04
N VAL A 161 0.03 -9.19 17.22
CA VAL A 161 0.83 -9.16 18.45
C VAL A 161 1.13 -10.57 18.95
N GLU A 162 0.12 -11.44 19.01
CA GLU A 162 0.27 -12.83 19.46
C GLU A 162 1.24 -13.64 18.59
N MET A 163 1.25 -13.40 17.28
CA MET A 163 2.14 -14.04 16.33
C MET A 163 3.52 -13.37 16.24
N GLY A 164 3.74 -12.25 16.93
CA GLY A 164 5.00 -11.51 16.92
C GLY A 164 5.26 -10.74 15.61
N TYR A 165 4.23 -10.47 14.82
CA TYR A 165 4.31 -9.64 13.62
C TYR A 165 4.28 -8.14 13.94
N ALA A 166 3.70 -7.75 15.09
CA ALA A 166 3.67 -6.38 15.59
C ALA A 166 4.08 -6.32 17.06
N GLU A 167 4.84 -5.30 17.44
CA GLU A 167 5.19 -5.05 18.85
C GLU A 167 4.03 -4.49 19.67
N GLN A 168 3.08 -3.84 19.00
CA GLN A 168 1.94 -3.17 19.62
C GLN A 168 0.69 -3.27 18.76
N ASN A 169 -0.48 -3.23 19.40
CA ASN A 169 -1.77 -3.20 18.75
C ASN A 169 -1.92 -1.88 17.94
N ARG A 170 -2.35 -1.99 16.68
CA ARG A 170 -2.52 -0.88 15.73
C ARG A 170 -3.98 -0.67 15.35
N GLU A 171 -4.92 -0.98 16.24
CA GLU A 171 -6.35 -0.79 16.04
C GLU A 171 -6.67 0.63 15.54
N GLY A 172 -7.56 0.71 14.54
CA GLY A 172 -7.97 1.97 13.94
C GLY A 172 -6.90 2.66 13.08
N TYR A 173 -5.72 2.06 12.89
CA TYR A 173 -4.77 2.55 11.90
C TYR A 173 -5.41 2.53 10.51
N PHE A 174 -5.17 3.59 9.74
CA PHE A 174 -5.85 3.88 8.46
C PHE A 174 -7.35 4.20 8.52
N SER A 175 -7.92 4.51 9.69
CA SER A 175 -9.33 4.95 9.84
C SER A 175 -9.66 6.33 9.22
N ASN A 176 -8.66 7.10 8.79
CA ASN A 176 -8.84 8.46 8.27
C ASN A 176 -9.23 8.50 6.77
N THR A 177 -10.33 7.82 6.44
CA THR A 177 -10.95 7.74 5.11
C THR A 177 -12.48 7.51 5.22
N THR A 178 -13.21 7.60 4.10
CA THR A 178 -14.64 7.29 4.01
C THR A 178 -14.97 6.73 2.64
N GLU A 179 -16.11 6.07 2.50
CA GLU A 179 -16.64 5.57 1.23
C GLU A 179 -16.70 6.68 0.18
N ARG A 180 -17.11 7.89 0.62
CA ARG A 180 -17.20 9.06 -0.25
C ARG A 180 -15.83 9.52 -0.77
N ILE A 181 -14.81 9.58 0.10
CA ILE A 181 -13.45 9.95 -0.31
C ILE A 181 -12.92 9.00 -1.39
N VAL A 182 -13.25 7.72 -1.28
CA VAL A 182 -12.88 6.70 -2.26
C VAL A 182 -13.66 6.86 -3.56
N LEU A 183 -14.99 6.92 -3.49
CA LEU A 183 -15.84 7.02 -4.69
C LEU A 183 -15.61 8.31 -5.48
N ASP A 184 -15.38 9.44 -4.80
CA ASP A 184 -15.10 10.74 -5.44
C ASP A 184 -13.80 10.73 -6.27
N LYS A 185 -12.93 9.73 -6.09
CA LYS A 185 -11.69 9.56 -6.86
C LYS A 185 -11.81 8.60 -8.04
N MET A 186 -12.81 7.73 -8.06
CA MET A 186 -12.97 6.72 -9.12
C MET A 186 -13.22 7.39 -10.47
N ILE A 187 -12.68 6.80 -11.54
CA ILE A 187 -12.89 7.32 -12.90
C ILE A 187 -14.29 6.97 -13.41
N TYR A 188 -14.75 5.76 -13.07
CA TYR A 188 -16.05 5.18 -13.39
C TYR A 188 -16.72 4.72 -12.09
N PRO A 189 -17.17 5.65 -11.22
CA PRO A 189 -17.74 5.32 -9.91
C PRO A 189 -19.00 4.45 -10.00
N GLU A 190 -19.75 4.53 -11.10
CA GLU A 190 -20.93 3.71 -11.38
C GLU A 190 -20.60 2.22 -11.56
N MET A 191 -19.34 1.91 -11.90
CA MET A 191 -18.84 0.53 -11.99
C MET A 191 -18.35 0.00 -10.65
N CYS A 192 -18.28 0.83 -9.61
CA CYS A 192 -17.76 0.47 -8.30
C CYS A 192 -18.87 0.06 -7.32
N GLU A 193 -18.64 -1.02 -6.57
CA GLU A 193 -19.49 -1.43 -5.45
C GLU A 193 -18.66 -1.47 -4.16
N ILE A 194 -19.01 -0.61 -3.20
CA ILE A 194 -18.38 -0.59 -1.89
C ILE A 194 -18.95 -1.72 -1.03
N ARG A 195 -18.06 -2.56 -0.49
CA ARG A 195 -18.36 -3.67 0.42
C ARG A 195 -17.81 -3.34 1.80
N LYS A 196 -18.53 -2.47 2.52
CA LYS A 196 -18.13 -2.04 3.84
C LYS A 196 -18.23 -3.15 4.88
N GLY A 197 -17.18 -3.32 5.67
CA GLY A 197 -17.16 -4.16 6.86
C GLY A 197 -15.96 -5.11 6.90
N ILE A 198 -15.87 -5.85 7.99
CA ILE A 198 -14.77 -6.80 8.24
C ILE A 198 -14.85 -7.95 7.22
N PHE A 199 -13.72 -8.23 6.58
CA PHE A 199 -13.58 -9.35 5.65
C PHE A 199 -13.32 -10.66 6.42
N PRO A 200 -13.88 -11.81 6.02
CA PRO A 200 -14.69 -12.08 4.82
C PRO A 200 -16.20 -11.78 4.98
N GLY A 201 -16.64 -11.28 6.14
CA GLY A 201 -18.06 -10.98 6.41
C GLY A 201 -18.69 -9.99 5.42
N SER A 202 -17.94 -9.00 4.95
CA SER A 202 -18.39 -8.03 3.93
C SER A 202 -18.60 -8.64 2.54
N ALA A 203 -18.10 -9.86 2.30
CA ALA A 203 -18.27 -10.60 1.04
C ALA A 203 -19.40 -11.64 1.08
N VAL A 204 -20.13 -11.76 2.20
CA VAL A 204 -21.29 -12.64 2.31
C VAL A 204 -22.30 -12.31 1.20
N SER A 205 -22.90 -13.35 0.62
CA SER A 205 -23.85 -13.33 -0.51
C SER A 205 -23.32 -12.84 -1.86
N LEU A 206 -22.03 -12.54 -1.98
CA LEU A 206 -21.42 -12.23 -3.28
C LEU A 206 -21.00 -13.52 -3.99
N GLU A 207 -21.69 -13.83 -5.10
CA GLU A 207 -21.43 -15.00 -5.97
C GLU A 207 -20.68 -14.61 -7.26
N GLU A 208 -19.79 -13.62 -7.16
CA GLU A 208 -19.05 -13.09 -8.30
C GLU A 208 -17.75 -13.88 -8.55
N MET A 209 -17.37 -13.99 -9.83
CA MET A 209 -16.06 -14.49 -10.25
C MET A 209 -15.15 -13.32 -10.62
N PHE A 210 -13.84 -13.45 -10.39
CA PHE A 210 -12.88 -12.36 -10.56
C PHE A 210 -11.81 -12.68 -11.59
N CYS A 211 -11.45 -11.69 -12.42
CA CYS A 211 -10.29 -11.78 -13.31
C CYS A 211 -9.04 -11.12 -12.72
N PHE A 212 -9.22 -10.15 -11.83
CA PHE A 212 -8.14 -9.48 -11.12
C PHE A 212 -8.53 -9.12 -9.69
N VAL A 213 -7.65 -9.38 -8.72
CA VAL A 213 -7.85 -8.96 -7.32
C VAL A 213 -6.56 -8.35 -6.78
N ASN A 214 -6.66 -7.23 -6.08
CA ASN A 214 -5.60 -6.70 -5.23
C ASN A 214 -5.90 -7.00 -3.76
N LEU A 215 -5.01 -7.71 -3.07
CA LEU A 215 -5.05 -7.91 -1.63
C LEU A 215 -4.03 -6.99 -0.97
N ASP A 216 -4.52 -6.02 -0.20
CA ASP A 216 -3.75 -4.93 0.41
C ASP A 216 -4.31 -4.61 1.80
N ALA A 217 -4.50 -5.66 2.60
CA ALA A 217 -5.11 -5.59 3.93
C ALA A 217 -4.09 -5.46 5.07
N ASP A 218 -2.79 -5.37 4.74
CA ASP A 218 -1.62 -5.24 5.62
C ASP A 218 -1.38 -6.37 6.64
N LEU A 219 -2.40 -7.06 7.13
CA LEU A 219 -2.32 -7.98 8.26
C LEU A 219 -2.47 -9.44 7.81
N TYR A 220 -1.92 -10.37 8.61
CA TYR A 220 -1.93 -11.81 8.36
C TYR A 220 -3.35 -12.35 8.16
N ALA A 221 -4.24 -12.14 9.13
CA ALA A 221 -5.57 -12.72 9.15
C ALA A 221 -6.44 -12.30 7.95
N PRO A 222 -6.61 -10.99 7.64
CA PRO A 222 -7.40 -10.57 6.48
C PRO A 222 -6.73 -10.94 5.15
N THR A 223 -5.40 -10.98 5.07
CA THR A 223 -4.69 -11.44 3.86
C THR A 223 -4.98 -12.92 3.60
N LEU A 224 -4.88 -13.77 4.63
CA LEU A 224 -5.18 -15.20 4.53
C LEU A 224 -6.65 -15.42 4.14
N ALA A 225 -7.58 -14.73 4.80
CA ALA A 225 -9.00 -14.80 4.48
C ALA A 225 -9.28 -14.35 3.03
N GLY A 226 -8.58 -13.31 2.56
CA GLY A 226 -8.61 -12.86 1.17
C GLY A 226 -8.21 -13.97 0.20
N LEU A 227 -7.08 -14.63 0.43
CA LEU A 227 -6.62 -15.75 -0.40
C LEU A 227 -7.61 -16.92 -0.38
N GLU A 228 -8.14 -17.28 0.78
CA GLU A 228 -9.14 -18.35 0.94
C GLU A 228 -10.46 -18.03 0.20
N TYR A 229 -10.87 -16.77 0.19
CA TYR A 229 -12.12 -16.34 -0.46
C TYR A 229 -11.95 -16.15 -1.98
N PHE A 230 -10.96 -15.37 -2.41
CA PHE A 230 -10.76 -14.96 -3.80
C PHE A 230 -10.10 -16.07 -4.63
N TYR A 231 -9.16 -16.81 -4.06
CA TYR A 231 -8.54 -18.05 -4.56
C TYR A 231 -9.46 -18.85 -5.51
N PRO A 232 -10.47 -19.51 -4.93
CA PRO A 232 -11.41 -20.38 -5.64
C PRO A 232 -12.41 -19.63 -6.53
N ARG A 233 -12.48 -18.30 -6.45
CA ARG A 233 -13.39 -17.43 -7.22
C ARG A 233 -12.68 -16.68 -8.34
N MET A 234 -11.40 -16.96 -8.58
CA MET A 234 -10.71 -16.48 -9.77
C MET A 234 -11.15 -17.30 -10.98
N VAL A 235 -11.37 -16.63 -12.11
CA VAL A 235 -11.43 -17.30 -13.42
C VAL A 235 -10.06 -17.90 -13.74
N ASP A 236 -10.03 -18.98 -14.54
CA ASP A 236 -8.77 -19.58 -14.96
C ASP A 236 -7.90 -18.56 -15.70
N GLY A 237 -6.63 -18.46 -15.32
CA GLY A 237 -5.69 -17.46 -15.82
C GLY A 237 -5.78 -16.09 -15.13
N GLY A 238 -6.79 -15.84 -14.29
CA GLY A 238 -6.92 -14.62 -13.49
C GLY A 238 -5.76 -14.40 -12.52
N ILE A 239 -5.56 -13.15 -12.08
CA ILE A 239 -4.37 -12.74 -11.32
C ILE A 239 -4.74 -12.07 -10.01
N ILE A 240 -4.09 -12.49 -8.92
CA ILE A 240 -4.15 -11.84 -7.62
C ILE A 240 -2.81 -11.15 -7.34
N LEU A 241 -2.82 -9.84 -7.06
CA LEU A 241 -1.69 -9.16 -6.45
C LEU A 241 -1.85 -9.20 -4.93
N VAL A 242 -0.76 -9.46 -4.23
CA VAL A 242 -0.70 -9.36 -2.76
C VAL A 242 0.37 -8.34 -2.41
N HIS A 243 -0.06 -7.21 -1.85
CA HIS A 243 0.81 -6.13 -1.39
C HIS A 243 1.49 -6.49 -0.07
N ASP A 244 2.52 -5.73 0.30
CA ASP A 244 3.29 -5.88 1.54
C ASP A 244 3.99 -7.22 1.82
N TYR A 245 4.06 -8.14 0.86
CA TYR A 245 4.81 -9.39 0.99
C TYR A 245 6.29 -9.18 1.39
N PHE A 246 6.92 -8.11 0.88
CA PHE A 246 8.31 -7.74 1.20
C PHE A 246 8.41 -6.63 2.25
N SER A 247 7.30 -6.28 2.90
CA SER A 247 7.26 -5.21 3.91
C SER A 247 7.92 -5.66 5.21
N GLU A 248 8.73 -4.77 5.79
CA GLU A 248 9.25 -4.92 7.16
C GLU A 248 8.24 -4.43 8.21
N ALA A 249 7.17 -3.75 7.80
CA ALA A 249 6.14 -3.21 8.70
C ALA A 249 4.99 -4.20 8.96
N PHE A 250 4.78 -5.09 8.00
CA PHE A 250 3.61 -5.93 7.82
C PHE A 250 4.02 -7.37 7.54
N HIS A 251 4.77 -7.95 8.48
CA HIS A 251 5.38 -9.27 8.34
C HIS A 251 4.36 -10.39 8.11
N GLY A 252 3.16 -10.25 8.68
CA GLY A 252 2.10 -11.25 8.60
C GLY A 252 1.70 -11.63 7.18
N VAL A 253 1.74 -10.68 6.23
CA VAL A 253 1.34 -10.92 4.83
C VAL A 253 2.15 -12.03 4.19
N LYS A 254 3.48 -12.02 4.40
CA LYS A 254 4.39 -13.02 3.84
C LYS A 254 4.03 -14.43 4.28
N ASP A 255 3.71 -14.60 5.55
CA ASP A 255 3.40 -15.90 6.14
C ASP A 255 1.99 -16.37 5.77
N ALA A 256 1.02 -15.45 5.60
CA ALA A 256 -0.30 -15.76 5.04
C ALA A 256 -0.18 -16.32 3.60
N VAL A 257 0.59 -15.64 2.74
CA VAL A 257 0.84 -16.10 1.35
C VAL A 257 1.55 -17.44 1.34
N LYS A 258 2.61 -17.61 2.14
CA LYS A 258 3.34 -18.89 2.23
C LYS A 258 2.47 -20.03 2.72
N LYS A 259 1.63 -19.79 3.73
CA LYS A 259 0.70 -20.79 4.27
C LYS A 259 -0.24 -21.28 3.18
N TYR A 260 -1.02 -20.36 2.59
CA TYR A 260 -2.03 -20.71 1.59
C TYR A 260 -1.40 -21.32 0.33
N CYS A 261 -0.41 -20.66 -0.24
CA CYS A 261 0.23 -21.15 -1.47
C CYS A 261 1.00 -22.46 -1.24
N GLY A 262 1.57 -22.68 -0.06
CA GLY A 262 2.24 -23.93 0.30
C GLY A 262 1.27 -25.11 0.39
N GLU A 263 0.11 -24.91 1.03
CA GLU A 263 -0.94 -25.92 1.17
C GLU A 263 -1.48 -26.37 -0.19
N PHE A 264 -1.75 -25.42 -1.08
CA PHE A 264 -2.34 -25.69 -2.40
C PHE A 264 -1.31 -25.83 -3.53
N LYS A 265 0.00 -25.80 -3.21
CA LYS A 265 1.12 -25.87 -4.17
C LYS A 265 1.02 -24.83 -5.30
N ILE A 266 0.66 -23.60 -4.94
CA ILE A 266 0.49 -22.46 -5.84
C ILE A 266 1.81 -21.69 -5.96
N GLY A 267 2.20 -21.35 -7.19
CA GLY A 267 3.37 -20.51 -7.45
C GLY A 267 3.02 -19.02 -7.46
N TYR A 268 3.98 -18.18 -7.05
CA TYR A 268 3.88 -16.72 -7.10
C TYR A 268 5.24 -16.08 -7.44
N LEU A 269 5.20 -14.86 -7.97
CA LEU A 269 6.38 -14.13 -8.45
C LEU A 269 6.37 -12.67 -7.97
N PRO A 270 7.52 -12.05 -7.66
CA PRO A 270 7.59 -10.62 -7.38
C PRO A 270 7.21 -9.79 -8.63
N ILE A 271 6.61 -8.61 -8.42
CA ILE A 271 6.17 -7.75 -9.54
C ILE A 271 7.06 -6.53 -9.80
N GLY A 272 8.11 -6.34 -9.01
CA GLY A 272 9.07 -5.25 -9.19
C GLY A 272 8.67 -3.91 -8.57
N ASP A 273 7.56 -3.83 -7.84
CA ASP A 273 7.15 -2.65 -7.06
C ASP A 273 7.77 -2.60 -5.66
N THR A 274 8.78 -3.45 -5.38
CA THR A 274 9.49 -3.60 -4.10
C THR A 274 8.68 -4.20 -2.93
N LEU A 275 7.36 -4.37 -3.04
CA LEU A 275 6.52 -4.80 -1.92
C LEU A 275 5.69 -6.06 -2.22
N SER A 276 5.36 -6.31 -3.49
CA SER A 276 4.27 -7.21 -3.84
C SER A 276 4.68 -8.44 -4.62
N VAL A 277 3.83 -9.46 -4.53
CA VAL A 277 3.87 -10.67 -5.36
C VAL A 277 2.57 -10.84 -6.14
N ALA A 278 2.64 -11.54 -7.26
CA ALA A 278 1.50 -11.95 -8.07
C ALA A 278 1.31 -13.47 -8.01
N ILE A 279 0.06 -13.89 -7.85
CA ILE A 279 -0.41 -15.26 -7.97
C ILE A 279 -1.26 -15.34 -9.24
N ARG A 280 -1.02 -16.34 -10.08
CA ARG A 280 -1.85 -16.61 -11.27
C ARG A 280 -2.67 -17.88 -11.05
N LYS A 281 -3.99 -17.77 -11.20
CA LYS A 281 -4.92 -18.90 -11.13
C LYS A 281 -4.65 -19.85 -12.29
N ARG A 282 -4.54 -21.13 -11.96
CA ARG A 282 -4.43 -22.25 -12.90
C ARG A 282 -5.72 -23.04 -12.96
#